data_AF-R9XDR2-F1
#
_entry.id   AF-R9XDR2-F1
#
_cell.length_a   1.000
_cell.length_b   1.000
_cell.length_c   1.000
_cell.angle_alpha   90.00
_cell.angle_beta   90.00
_cell.angle_gamma   90.00
#
_symmetry.space_group_name_H-M   'P 1'
#
loop_
_entity.id
_entity.type
_entity.pdbx_description
1 polymer ?
#
loop_
_entity_poly.entity_id
_entity_poly.type
_entity_poly.pdbx_seq_one_letter_code
_entity_poly.pdbx_strand_id
1 'polypeptide(L)'
;MDQQDLNKLQTNLSDVEIRLASIIESFIELGVSVYDFPGTQESTQGMVTNLKRNVERIKLLNQHANDPDSQLRNMNIPLEVLQYIEDGRNPDVYTREFVEAIRRSNQYQRAKMHALKKLRDSLAEKIGEEFPDLVPQVQGIIERANGSRDK
;
A
#
# COMPACT_ATOMS: atom_id res chain seq x y z
N MET A 1 -5.21 7.26 -14.02
CA MET A 1 -3.75 7.40 -14.12
C MET A 1 -3.39 6.97 -15.53
N ASP A 2 -2.91 7.90 -16.33
CA ASP A 2 -2.74 7.67 -17.75
C ASP A 2 -1.49 6.80 -18.00
N GLN A 3 -1.44 6.11 -19.13
CA GLN A 3 -0.33 5.19 -19.45
C GLN A 3 1.03 5.91 -19.46
N GLN A 4 1.05 7.19 -19.83
CA GLN A 4 2.24 8.03 -19.79
C GLN A 4 2.72 8.31 -18.36
N ASP A 5 1.79 8.45 -17.40
CA ASP A 5 2.15 8.65 -16.00
C ASP A 5 2.71 7.36 -15.39
N LEU A 6 2.13 6.20 -15.69
CA LEU A 6 2.66 4.92 -15.20
C LEU A 6 4.11 4.69 -15.67
N ASN A 7 4.41 5.03 -16.92
CA ASN A 7 5.76 4.91 -17.47
C ASN A 7 6.74 5.88 -16.79
N LYS A 8 6.35 7.14 -16.57
CA LYS A 8 7.17 8.12 -15.85
C LYS A 8 7.47 7.68 -14.42
N LEU A 9 6.46 7.16 -13.72
CA LEU A 9 6.63 6.64 -12.38
C LEU A 9 7.62 5.48 -12.35
N GLN A 10 7.49 4.53 -13.29
CA GLN A 10 8.40 3.39 -13.39
C GLN A 10 9.85 3.82 -13.63
N THR A 11 10.07 4.80 -14.51
CA THR A 11 11.40 5.37 -14.75
C THR A 11 11.97 6.01 -13.48
N ASN A 12 11.19 6.86 -12.80
CA ASN A 12 11.65 7.51 -11.57
C ASN A 12 11.99 6.49 -10.47
N LEU A 13 11.19 5.43 -10.33
CA LEU A 13 11.47 4.34 -9.38
C LEU A 13 12.77 3.62 -9.73
N SER A 14 12.95 3.26 -11.01
CA SER A 14 14.16 2.59 -11.48
C SER A 14 15.42 3.44 -11.26
N ASP A 15 15.34 4.75 -11.50
CA ASP A 15 16.46 5.67 -11.30
C ASP A 15 16.85 5.78 -9.82
N VAL A 16 15.86 5.83 -8.91
CA VAL A 16 16.08 5.84 -7.47
C VAL A 16 16.67 4.52 -6.99
N GLU A 17 16.17 3.38 -7.49
CA GLU A 17 16.67 2.04 -7.19
C GLU A 17 18.15 1.89 -7.56
N ILE A 18 18.52 2.25 -8.80
CA ILE A 18 19.91 2.18 -9.27
C ILE A 18 20.83 3.04 -8.41
N ARG A 19 20.42 4.26 -8.07
CA ARG A 19 21.21 5.17 -7.23
C ARG A 19 21.36 4.62 -5.80
N LEU A 20 20.31 4.05 -5.23
CA LEU A 20 20.35 3.44 -3.91
C LEU A 20 21.30 2.23 -3.89
N ALA A 21 21.23 1.35 -4.90
CA ALA A 21 22.14 0.22 -5.05
C ALA A 21 23.61 0.67 -5.12
N SER A 22 23.91 1.69 -5.94
CA SER A 22 25.27 2.25 -6.05
C SER A 22 25.79 2.87 -4.74
N ILE A 23 24.90 3.45 -3.92
CA ILE A 23 25.27 3.94 -2.58
C ILE A 23 25.61 2.77 -1.66
N ILE A 24 24.80 1.71 -1.65
CA ILE A 24 25.03 0.51 -0.85
C ILE A 24 26.37 -0.14 -1.23
N GLU A 25 26.64 -0.34 -2.52
CA GLU A 25 27.92 -0.85 -3.02
C GLU A 25 29.10 0.00 -2.55
N SER A 26 29.00 1.33 -2.68
CA SER A 26 30.04 2.27 -2.23
C SER A 26 30.29 2.21 -0.71
N PHE A 27 29.29 1.84 0.09
CA PHE A 27 29.48 1.59 1.53
C PHE A 27 30.12 0.24 1.81
N ILE A 28 29.80 -0.80 1.03
CA ILE A 28 30.46 -2.10 1.13
C ILE A 28 31.95 -1.96 0.79
N GLU A 29 32.29 -1.30 -0.32
CA GLU A 29 33.68 -1.00 -0.72
C GLU A 29 34.43 -0.23 0.37
N LEU A 30 33.77 0.78 0.95
CA LEU A 30 34.34 1.54 2.06
C LEU A 30 34.58 0.65 3.28
N GLY A 31 33.65 -0.24 3.62
CA GLY A 31 33.80 -1.21 4.71
C GLY A 31 35.03 -2.12 4.53
N VAL A 32 35.25 -2.60 3.30
CA VAL A 32 36.46 -3.38 2.97
C VAL A 32 37.72 -2.53 3.10
N SER A 33 37.70 -1.28 2.60
CA SER A 33 38.84 -0.36 2.71
C SER A 33 39.19 0.01 4.16
N VAL A 34 38.21 0.05 5.06
CA VAL A 34 38.42 0.25 6.51
C VAL A 34 39.04 -0.99 7.14
N TYR A 35 38.63 -2.18 6.71
CA TYR A 35 39.15 -3.46 7.22
C TYR A 35 40.62 -3.66 6.82
N ASP A 36 40.97 -3.42 5.55
CA ASP A 36 42.34 -3.54 5.02
C ASP A 36 43.14 -2.24 5.13
N PHE A 37 42.88 -1.44 6.17
CA PHE A 37 43.43 -0.10 6.28
C PHE A 37 44.96 -0.10 6.51
N PRO A 38 45.77 0.46 5.60
CA PRO A 38 47.23 0.37 5.68
C PRO A 38 47.88 1.39 6.63
N GLY A 39 47.11 2.29 7.24
CA GLY A 39 47.63 3.28 8.19
C GLY A 39 48.29 4.51 7.57
N THR A 40 48.22 4.71 6.26
CA THR A 40 48.88 5.84 5.59
C THR A 40 48.00 7.10 5.57
N GLN A 41 48.62 8.27 5.37
CA GLN A 41 47.86 9.52 5.25
C GLN A 41 46.98 9.53 4.00
N GLU A 42 47.47 8.95 2.90
CA GLU A 42 46.77 8.84 1.62
C GLU A 42 45.53 7.94 1.75
N SER A 43 45.62 6.80 2.44
CA SER A 43 44.48 5.91 2.66
C SER A 43 43.41 6.57 3.54
N THR A 44 43.84 7.31 4.56
CA THR A 44 42.94 8.08 5.42
C THR A 44 42.19 9.15 4.61
N GLN A 45 42.91 9.90 3.77
CA GLN A 45 42.33 10.95 2.95
C GLN A 45 41.36 10.38 1.90
N GLY A 46 41.70 9.25 1.28
CA GLY A 46 40.83 8.51 0.35
C GLY A 46 39.52 8.07 1.01
N MET A 47 39.58 7.46 2.19
CA MET A 47 38.39 7.05 2.96
C MET A 47 37.48 8.23 3.32
N VAL A 48 38.05 9.31 3.85
CA VAL A 48 37.28 10.51 4.22
C VAL A 48 36.62 11.12 2.98
N THR A 49 37.28 11.08 1.84
CA THR A 49 36.73 11.59 0.57
C THR A 49 35.57 10.71 0.09
N ASN A 50 35.71 9.38 0.15
CA ASN A 50 34.65 8.43 -0.18
C ASN A 50 33.43 8.57 0.75
N LEU A 51 33.67 8.74 2.06
CA LEU A 51 32.62 9.02 3.04
C LEU A 51 31.85 10.29 2.69
N LYS A 52 32.54 11.41 2.45
CA LYS A 52 31.91 12.67 2.05
C LYS A 52 31.10 12.51 0.76
N ARG A 53 31.64 11.77 -0.21
CA ARG A 53 30.95 11.47 -1.47
C ARG A 53 29.67 10.66 -1.23
N ASN A 54 29.70 9.66 -0.36
CA ASN A 54 28.51 8.86 -0.02
C ASN A 54 27.44 9.69 0.67
N VAL A 55 27.81 10.56 1.60
CA VAL A 55 26.88 11.50 2.26
C VAL A 55 26.23 12.43 1.23
N GLU A 56 27.00 12.99 0.29
CA GLU A 56 26.42 13.84 -0.76
C GLU A 56 25.50 13.04 -1.68
N ARG A 57 25.84 11.77 -2.01
CA ARG A 57 24.96 10.90 -2.79
C ARG A 57 23.62 10.64 -2.09
N ILE A 58 23.61 10.40 -0.77
CA ILE A 58 22.37 10.23 0.02
C ILE A 58 21.54 11.51 -0.02
N LYS A 59 22.17 12.67 0.17
CA LYS A 59 21.49 13.97 0.12
C LYS A 59 20.86 14.21 -1.25
N LEU A 60 21.61 13.97 -2.33
CA LEU A 60 21.09 14.09 -3.70
C LEU A 60 19.95 13.10 -3.97
N LEU A 61 20.06 11.86 -3.48
CA LEU A 61 18.99 10.86 -3.58
C LEU A 61 17.70 11.36 -2.91
N ASN A 62 17.80 11.88 -1.70
CA ASN A 62 16.66 12.42 -0.97
C ASN A 62 16.01 13.61 -1.70
N GLN A 63 16.83 14.51 -2.26
CA GLN A 63 16.35 15.65 -3.05
C GLN A 63 15.61 15.20 -4.32
N HIS A 64 16.15 14.22 -5.05
CA HIS A 64 15.50 13.69 -6.26
C HIS A 64 14.21 12.93 -5.95
N ALA A 65 14.18 12.15 -4.87
CA ALA A 65 13.00 11.42 -4.45
C ALA A 65 11.85 12.36 -4.04
N ASN A 66 12.18 13.52 -3.45
CA ASN A 66 11.23 14.52 -2.97
C ASN A 66 11.03 15.72 -3.93
N ASP A 67 11.51 15.62 -5.17
CA ASP A 67 11.34 16.67 -6.17
C ASP A 67 9.83 16.95 -6.37
N PRO A 68 9.38 18.22 -6.31
CA PRO A 68 7.99 18.59 -6.60
C PRO A 68 7.45 18.07 -7.93
N ASP A 69 8.31 17.94 -8.94
CA ASP A 69 7.95 17.45 -10.27
C ASP A 69 7.99 15.92 -10.37
N SER A 70 8.50 15.22 -9.34
CA SER A 70 8.56 13.76 -9.30
C SER A 70 7.22 13.16 -8.91
N GLN A 71 6.81 12.14 -9.67
CA GLN A 71 5.61 11.36 -9.36
C GLN A 71 5.74 10.53 -8.08
N LEU A 72 6.97 10.32 -7.59
CA LEU A 72 7.23 9.62 -6.33
C LEU A 72 6.66 10.36 -5.12
N ARG A 73 6.62 11.69 -5.17
CA ARG A 73 6.07 12.52 -4.10
C ARG A 73 4.58 12.26 -3.85
N ASN A 74 3.85 11.82 -4.88
CA ASN A 74 2.42 11.52 -4.79
C ASN A 74 2.15 10.08 -4.32
N MET A 75 3.20 9.29 -4.09
CA MET A 75 3.07 7.92 -3.60
C MET A 75 2.94 7.91 -2.08
N ASN A 76 1.81 7.39 -1.59
CA ASN A 76 1.60 7.19 -0.17
C ASN A 76 1.96 5.75 0.20
N ILE A 77 2.83 5.60 1.19
CA ILE A 77 3.21 4.30 1.74
C ILE A 77 2.49 4.13 3.08
N PRO A 78 1.71 3.05 3.28
CA PRO A 78 1.09 2.76 4.57
C PRO A 78 2.14 2.61 5.68
N LEU A 79 1.85 3.09 6.88
CA LEU A 79 2.78 3.02 8.01
C LEU A 79 3.09 1.57 8.41
N GLU A 80 2.11 0.68 8.23
CA GLU A 80 2.26 -0.75 8.47
C GLU A 80 3.33 -1.37 7.57
N VAL A 81 3.47 -0.90 6.32
CA VAL A 81 4.54 -1.37 5.42
C VAL A 81 5.92 -0.95 5.96
N LEU A 82 6.02 0.24 6.55
CA LEU A 82 7.27 0.69 7.17
C LEU A 82 7.65 -0.19 8.37
N GLN A 83 6.68 -0.55 9.23
CA GLN A 83 6.92 -1.47 10.35
C GLN A 83 7.43 -2.84 9.86
N TYR A 84 6.87 -3.36 8.76
CA TYR A 84 7.35 -4.61 8.16
C TYR A 84 8.83 -4.52 7.74
N ILE A 85 9.24 -3.39 7.16
CA ILE A 85 10.63 -3.14 6.76
C ILE A 85 11.54 -3.05 8.01
N GLU A 86 11.13 -2.31 9.05
CA GLU A 86 11.88 -2.18 10.30
C GLU A 86 12.08 -3.53 11.02
N ASP A 87 11.06 -4.39 10.98
CA ASP A 87 11.11 -5.73 11.55
C ASP A 87 11.85 -6.76 10.67
N GLY A 88 12.36 -6.35 9.50
CA GLY A 88 13.04 -7.23 8.54
C GLY A 88 12.10 -8.24 7.85
N ARG A 89 10.80 -7.98 7.83
CA ARG A 89 9.79 -8.82 7.15
C ARG A 89 9.61 -8.38 5.70
N ASN A 90 9.21 -9.32 4.84
CA ASN A 90 8.88 -8.99 3.45
C ASN A 90 7.57 -8.16 3.40
N PRO A 91 7.58 -6.91 2.86
CA PRO A 91 6.38 -6.08 2.73
C PRO A 91 5.29 -6.68 1.83
N ASP A 92 5.61 -7.63 0.94
CA ASP A 92 4.60 -8.33 0.13
C ASP A 92 3.62 -9.12 0.99
N VAL A 93 4.04 -9.54 2.18
CA VAL A 93 3.18 -10.23 3.15
C VAL A 93 2.05 -9.32 3.61
N TYR A 94 2.33 -8.03 3.87
CA TYR A 94 1.29 -7.05 4.20
C TYR A 94 0.27 -6.93 3.07
N THR A 95 0.74 -6.81 1.82
CA THR A 95 -0.15 -6.72 0.65
C THR A 95 -1.05 -7.96 0.54
N ARG A 96 -0.48 -9.15 0.73
CA ARG A 96 -1.25 -10.41 0.74
C ARG A 96 -2.30 -10.42 1.85
N GLU A 97 -1.92 -10.11 3.08
CA GLU A 97 -2.83 -10.07 4.23
C GLU A 97 -3.94 -9.06 4.05
N PHE A 98 -3.63 -7.88 3.49
CA PHE A 98 -4.59 -6.83 3.21
C PHE A 98 -5.65 -7.29 2.19
N VAL A 99 -5.21 -7.91 1.08
CA VAL A 99 -6.12 -8.46 0.06
C VAL A 99 -6.98 -9.59 0.65
N GLU A 100 -6.40 -10.47 1.45
CA GLU A 100 -7.14 -11.54 2.14
C GLU A 100 -8.18 -10.99 3.12
N ALA A 101 -7.83 -9.95 3.89
CA ALA A 101 -8.72 -9.27 4.82
C ALA A 101 -9.89 -8.60 4.09
N ILE A 102 -9.63 -7.90 2.97
CA ILE A 102 -10.69 -7.31 2.14
C ILE A 102 -11.62 -8.38 1.60
N ARG A 103 -11.07 -9.47 1.07
CA ARG A 103 -11.87 -10.59 0.54
C ARG A 103 -12.76 -11.18 1.62
N ARG A 104 -12.21 -11.45 2.81
CA ARG A 104 -12.95 -11.99 3.96
C ARG A 104 -14.06 -11.03 4.40
N SER A 105 -13.74 -9.74 4.52
CA SER A 105 -14.71 -8.69 4.88
C SER A 105 -15.84 -8.61 3.84
N ASN A 106 -15.51 -8.60 2.54
CA ASN A 106 -16.52 -8.55 1.48
C ASN A 106 -17.47 -9.75 1.52
N GLN A 107 -16.93 -10.96 1.65
CA GLN A 107 -17.74 -12.19 1.77
C GLN A 107 -18.63 -12.14 3.01
N TYR A 108 -18.09 -11.69 4.14
CA TYR A 108 -18.83 -11.56 5.39
C TYR A 108 -19.97 -10.55 5.28
N GLN A 109 -19.73 -9.38 4.68
CA GLN A 109 -20.77 -8.37 4.46
C GLN A 109 -21.86 -8.89 3.51
N ARG A 110 -21.48 -9.58 2.42
CA ARG A 110 -22.45 -10.22 1.52
C ARG A 110 -23.31 -11.26 2.25
N ALA A 111 -22.70 -12.11 3.06
CA ALA A 111 -23.42 -13.10 3.86
C ALA A 111 -24.39 -12.45 4.83
N LYS A 112 -23.99 -11.36 5.50
CA LYS A 112 -24.87 -10.55 6.35
C LYS A 112 -26.05 -9.98 5.59
N MET A 113 -25.82 -9.37 4.41
CA MET A 113 -26.90 -8.85 3.58
C MET A 113 -27.88 -9.96 3.16
N HIS A 114 -27.38 -11.14 2.78
CA HIS A 114 -28.23 -12.28 2.45
C HIS A 114 -29.04 -12.80 3.64
N ALA A 115 -28.42 -12.90 4.82
CA ALA A 115 -29.10 -13.32 6.04
C ALA A 115 -30.21 -12.35 6.45
N LEU A 116 -29.94 -11.03 6.40
CA LEU A 116 -30.93 -10.00 6.69
C LEU A 116 -32.07 -10.00 5.67
N LYS A 117 -31.76 -10.21 4.38
CA LYS A 117 -32.79 -10.36 3.34
C LYS A 117 -33.69 -11.56 3.63
N LYS A 118 -33.11 -12.72 3.98
CA LYS A 118 -33.86 -13.93 4.33
C LYS A 118 -34.74 -13.72 5.57
N LEU A 119 -34.22 -13.02 6.59
CA LEU A 119 -34.99 -12.67 7.79
C LEU A 119 -36.18 -11.78 7.44
N ARG A 120 -35.98 -10.74 6.63
CA ARG A 120 -37.05 -9.86 6.14
C ARG A 120 -38.12 -10.66 5.41
N ASP A 121 -37.73 -11.49 4.46
CA ASP A 121 -38.67 -12.23 3.61
C ASP A 121 -39.49 -13.23 4.46
N SER A 122 -38.84 -13.93 5.40
CA SER A 122 -39.54 -14.85 6.31
C SER A 122 -40.46 -14.16 7.31
N LEU A 123 -40.07 -12.99 7.82
CA LEU A 123 -40.93 -12.20 8.71
C LEU A 123 -42.15 -11.65 7.95
N ALA A 124 -41.95 -11.20 6.71
CA ALA A 124 -43.02 -10.72 5.86
C ALA A 124 -44.05 -11.81 5.54
N GLU A 125 -43.59 -13.02 5.25
CA GLU A 125 -44.43 -14.20 5.04
C GLU A 125 -45.30 -14.47 6.29
N LYS A 126 -44.68 -14.52 7.48
CA LYS A 126 -45.41 -14.76 8.73
C LYS A 126 -46.42 -13.67 9.08
N ILE A 127 -46.09 -12.40 8.82
CA ILE A 127 -47.05 -11.30 9.00
C ILE A 127 -48.23 -11.45 8.04
N GLY A 128 -47.99 -11.87 6.79
CA GLY A 128 -49.06 -12.10 5.83
C GLY A 128 -49.99 -13.27 6.18
N GLU A 129 -49.46 -14.32 6.80
CA GLU A 129 -50.25 -15.46 7.31
C GLU A 129 -51.16 -15.06 8.49
N GLU A 130 -50.62 -14.32 9.47
CA GLU A 130 -51.35 -13.96 10.70
C GLU A 130 -52.24 -12.71 10.53
N PHE A 131 -51.85 -11.76 9.66
CA PHE A 131 -52.53 -10.49 9.45
C PHE A 131 -52.71 -10.17 7.95
N PRO A 132 -53.72 -10.76 7.30
CA PRO A 132 -53.95 -10.57 5.86
C PRO A 132 -54.12 -9.10 5.43
N ASP A 133 -54.70 -8.26 6.28
CA ASP A 133 -54.94 -6.84 6.00
C ASP A 133 -53.65 -6.01 5.88
N LEU A 134 -52.54 -6.49 6.45
CA LEU A 134 -51.24 -5.79 6.46
C LEU A 134 -50.35 -6.15 5.26
N VAL A 135 -50.72 -7.15 4.46
CA VAL A 135 -49.95 -7.61 3.29
C VAL A 135 -49.55 -6.48 2.33
N PRO A 136 -50.44 -5.54 1.94
CA PRO A 136 -50.09 -4.47 1.03
C PRO A 136 -48.99 -3.53 1.58
N GLN A 137 -49.00 -3.32 2.89
CA GLN A 137 -48.07 -2.42 3.57
C GLN A 137 -46.69 -3.07 3.70
N VAL A 138 -46.66 -4.36 4.06
CA VAL A 138 -45.43 -5.17 4.13
C VAL A 138 -44.76 -5.26 2.75
N GLN A 139 -45.55 -5.50 1.69
CA GLN A 139 -45.03 -5.54 0.32
C GLN A 139 -44.41 -4.20 -0.09
N GLY A 140 -45.07 -3.08 0.21
CA GLY A 140 -44.52 -1.74 -0.03
C GLY A 140 -43.23 -1.45 0.76
N ILE A 141 -43.06 -2.02 1.96
CA ILE A 141 -41.80 -1.92 2.72
C ILE A 141 -40.69 -2.70 2.03
N ILE A 142 -40.95 -3.92 1.55
CA ILE A 142 -39.96 -4.75 0.85
C ILE A 142 -39.47 -4.08 -0.44
N GLU A 143 -40.38 -3.48 -1.20
CA GLU A 143 -40.06 -2.76 -2.44
C GLU A 143 -39.15 -1.57 -2.16
N ARG A 144 -39.48 -0.73 -1.17
CA ARG A 144 -38.60 0.38 -0.74
C ARG A 144 -37.25 -0.12 -0.23
N ALA A 145 -37.23 -1.21 0.53
CA ALA A 145 -36.00 -1.76 1.12
C ALA A 145 -35.06 -2.42 0.10
N ASN A 146 -35.58 -2.92 -1.02
CA ASN A 146 -34.75 -3.42 -2.13
C ASN A 146 -34.19 -2.29 -3.01
N GLY A 147 -34.53 -1.04 -2.70
CA GLY A 147 -34.25 0.11 -3.54
C GLY A 147 -35.15 0.08 -4.76
N SER A 148 -36.25 0.85 -4.73
CA SER A 148 -36.95 1.20 -5.96
C SER A 148 -35.90 1.75 -6.94
N ARG A 149 -35.70 1.02 -8.04
CA ARG A 149 -35.24 1.59 -9.29
C ARG A 149 -36.39 2.44 -9.85
N ASP A 150 -36.73 3.52 -9.16
CA ASP A 150 -37.56 4.55 -9.77
C ASP A 150 -36.64 5.33 -10.71
N LYS A 151 -36.75 4.98 -11.99
CA LYS A 151 -36.47 5.88 -13.10
C LYS A 151 -37.67 6.78 -13.31
#